data_AF-A0A0F9SV81-F1
#
_entry.id   AF-A0A0F9SV81-F1
#
_cell.length_a   1.000
_cell.length_b   1.000
_cell.length_c   1.000
_cell.angle_alpha   90.00
_cell.angle_beta   90.00
_cell.angle_gamma   90.00
#
_symmetry.space_group_name_H-M   'P 1'
#
loop_
_entity.id
_entity.type
_entity.pdbx_description
1 polymer ?
#
loop_
_entity_poly.entity_id
_entity_poly.type
_entity_poly.pdbx_seq_one_letter_code
_entity_poly.pdbx_strand_id
1 'polypeptide(L)' 'MGISRITALEIQGNEVLCEAHGPDSKGKYKGWIYMLRGGEIHKSILNSNACYNSPEAAVEGMENVVELIRKEPTP' A
#
# COMPACT_ATOMS: atom_id res chain seq x y z
N MET A 1 24.21 8.12 -2.45
CA MET A 1 22.80 7.98 -2.89
C MET A 1 22.06 7.29 -1.76
N GLY A 2 21.17 8.02 -1.08
CA GLY A 2 20.55 7.56 0.16
C GLY A 2 19.56 6.43 -0.09
N ILE A 3 19.83 5.26 0.48
CA ILE A 3 18.86 4.18 0.62
C ILE A 3 17.84 4.70 1.64
N SER A 4 16.62 5.04 1.21
CA SER A 4 15.51 5.14 2.18
C SER A 4 15.19 3.72 2.63
N ARG A 5 15.78 3.31 3.76
CA ARG A 5 15.32 2.15 4.51
C ARG A 5 13.94 2.51 5.05
N ILE A 6 12.90 1.81 4.61
CA ILE A 6 11.63 1.83 5.32
C ILE A 6 11.91 1.25 6.71
N THR A 7 11.77 2.10 7.72
CA THR A 7 11.76 1.71 9.14
C THR A 7 10.49 0.91 9.37
N ALA A 8 10.63 -0.30 9.92
CA ALA A 8 9.58 -1.28 10.26
C ALA A 8 8.14 -0.78 10.10
N LEU A 9 7.46 -1.26 9.05
CA LEU A 9 6.03 -1.05 8.86
C LEU A 9 5.31 -2.29 9.37
N GLU A 10 4.59 -2.16 10.47
CA GLU A 10 3.73 -3.22 10.98
C GLU A 10 2.27 -2.87 10.64
N ILE A 11 1.59 -3.75 9.90
CA ILE A 11 0.16 -3.66 9.65
C ILE A 11 -0.55 -4.53 10.68
N GLN A 12 -0.79 -3.97 11.86
CA GLN A 12 -1.58 -4.60 12.92
C GLN A 12 -3.07 -4.34 12.70
N GLY A 13 -3.86 -5.41 12.63
CA GLY A 13 -5.32 -5.35 12.46
C GLY A 13 -5.80 -6.06 11.20
N ASN A 14 -7.05 -6.54 11.24
CA ASN A 14 -7.64 -7.30 10.14
C ASN A 14 -8.24 -6.40 9.05
N GLU A 15 -8.67 -5.20 9.39
CA GLU A 15 -9.40 -4.31 8.49
C GLU A 15 -8.43 -3.47 7.65
N VAL A 16 -8.09 -3.96 6.47
CA VAL A 16 -7.25 -3.28 5.48
C VAL A 16 -8.01 -3.19 4.17
N LEU A 17 -7.93 -2.04 3.51
CA LEU A 17 -8.49 -1.81 2.18
C LEU A 17 -7.37 -1.37 1.22
N CYS A 18 -7.26 -2.05 0.10
CA CYS A 18 -6.30 -1.72 -0.96
C CYS A 18 -7.01 -1.04 -2.11
N GLU A 19 -6.50 0.11 -2.55
CA GLU A 19 -7.09 0.88 -3.65
C GLU A 19 -6.06 1.35 -4.66
N ALA A 20 -6.54 1.65 -5.87
CA ALA A 20 -5.78 2.32 -6.91
C ALA A 20 -6.19 3.78 -7.03
N HIS A 21 -5.21 4.67 -7.18
CA HIS A 21 -5.44 6.08 -7.47
C HIS A 21 -4.73 6.49 -8.76
N GLY A 22 -5.43 7.20 -9.64
CA GLY A 22 -4.91 7.64 -10.94
C GLY A 22 -5.99 7.61 -12.03
N PRO A 23 -5.61 7.55 -13.31
CA PRO A 23 -4.23 7.62 -13.79
C PRO A 23 -3.63 9.03 -13.63
N ASP A 24 -2.30 9.12 -13.52
CA ASP A 24 -1.57 10.37 -13.69
C ASP A 24 -1.51 10.81 -15.17
N SER A 25 -0.82 11.92 -15.45
CA SER A 25 -0.67 12.43 -16.82
C SER A 25 0.08 11.49 -17.78
N LYS A 26 0.66 10.40 -17.28
CA LYS A 26 1.37 9.37 -18.05
C LYS A 26 0.58 8.06 -18.16
N GLY A 27 -0.68 8.02 -17.70
CA GLY A 27 -1.48 6.81 -17.70
C GLY A 27 -1.10 5.81 -16.61
N LYS A 28 -0.38 6.25 -15.57
CA LYS A 28 0.09 5.37 -14.49
C LYS A 28 -0.76 5.50 -13.24
N TYR A 29 -0.89 4.38 -12.52
CA TYR A 29 -1.66 4.29 -11.28
C TYR A 29 -0.74 4.18 -10.06
N LYS A 30 -1.22 4.70 -8.93
CA LYS A 30 -0.63 4.57 -7.59
C LYS A 30 -1.42 3.55 -6.78
N GLY A 31 -0.76 2.84 -5.88
CA GLY A 31 -1.41 1.98 -4.90
C GLY A 31 -1.54 2.68 -3.54
N TRP A 32 -2.65 2.43 -2.85
CA TRP A 32 -2.94 2.85 -1.49
C TRP A 32 -3.33 1.65 -0.62
N ILE A 33 -2.92 1.69 0.64
CA ILE A 33 -3.35 0.77 1.69
C ILE A 33 -3.97 1.61 2.81
N TYR A 34 -5.26 1.46 3.05
CA TYR A 34 -5.95 2.05 4.19
C TYR A 34 -6.06 1.03 5.32
N MET A 35 -5.62 1.41 6.51
CA MET A 35 -5.87 0.68 7.75
C MET A 35 -7.11 1.27 8.41
N LEU A 36 -8.14 0.45 8.57
CA LEU A 36 -9.40 0.87 9.15
C LEU A 36 -9.44 0.55 10.66
N ARG A 37 -10.21 1.34 11.41
CA ARG A 37 -10.53 1.07 12.81
C ARG A 37 -12.01 1.33 13.03
N GLY A 38 -12.81 0.27 13.10
CA GLY A 38 -14.26 0.40 13.27
C GLY A 38 -14.95 0.95 12.02
N GLY A 39 -14.49 0.53 10.84
CA GLY A 39 -15.02 0.96 9.54
C GLY A 39 -14.52 2.32 9.03
N GLU A 40 -13.77 3.08 9.84
CA GLU A 40 -13.21 4.37 9.44
C GLU A 40 -11.71 4.28 9.13
N ILE A 41 -11.23 5.11 8.20
CA ILE A 41 -9.80 5.21 7.86
C ILE A 41 -9.03 5.79 9.04
N HIS A 42 -8.17 4.98 9.66
CA HIS A 42 -7.32 5.39 10.78
C HIS A 42 -5.93 5.81 10.30
N LYS A 43 -5.36 5.07 9.34
CA LYS A 43 -4.04 5.35 8.75
C LYS A 43 -4.03 4.95 7.27
N SER A 44 -3.12 5.55 6.49
CA SER A 44 -2.92 5.19 5.08
C SER A 44 -1.45 5.07 4.73
N ILE A 45 -1.11 4.10 3.89
CA ILE A 45 0.19 3.97 3.24
C ILE A 45 -0.01 4.21 1.74
N LEU A 46 0.90 4.96 1.15
CA LEU A 46 0.83 5.39 -0.24
C LEU A 46 2.12 5.01 -0.96
N ASN A 47 2.00 4.43 -2.15
CA ASN A 47 3.07 4.50 -3.13
C ASN A 47 3.05 5.88 -3.82
N SER A 48 3.98 6.75 -3.42
CA SER A 48 4.04 8.15 -3.88
C SER A 48 4.23 8.27 -5.40
N ASN A 49 4.86 7.28 -6.02
CA ASN A 49 5.13 7.21 -7.45
C ASN A 49 4.05 6.39 -8.17
N ALA A 50 3.44 6.97 -9.19
CA ALA A 50 2.55 6.24 -10.08
C ALA A 50 3.39 5.32 -10.97
N CYS A 51 3.32 4.01 -10.74
CA CYS A 51 4.18 3.03 -11.42
C CYS A 51 3.39 1.88 -12.07
N TYR A 52 2.12 1.70 -11.73
CA TYR A 52 1.30 0.61 -12.26
C TYR A 52 0.66 0.99 -13.59
N ASN A 53 0.51 0.00 -14.47
CA ASN A 53 -0.08 0.18 -15.80
C ASN A 53 -1.61 0.07 -15.81
N SER A 54 -2.21 -0.40 -14.71
CA SER A 54 -3.66 -0.53 -14.55
C SER A 54 -4.02 -0.38 -13.07
N PRO A 55 -5.30 -0.06 -12.76
CA PRO A 55 -5.76 0.00 -11.38
C PRO A 55 -5.71 -1.37 -10.69
N GLU A 56 -6.02 -2.46 -11.39
CA GLU A 56 -5.98 -3.82 -10.86
C GLU A 56 -4.56 -4.19 -10.41
N ALA A 57 -3.55 -3.90 -11.24
CA ALA A 57 -2.15 -4.14 -10.90
C ALA A 57 -1.69 -3.30 -9.69
N ALA A 58 -2.25 -2.11 -9.49
CA ALA A 58 -1.97 -1.29 -8.32
C ALA A 58 -2.56 -1.88 -7.04
N VAL A 59 -3.81 -2.37 -7.10
CA VAL A 59 -4.47 -3.05 -5.97
C VAL A 59 -3.73 -4.34 -5.61
N GLU A 60 -3.47 -5.21 -6.59
CA GLU A 60 -2.73 -6.46 -6.41
C GLU A 60 -1.33 -6.20 -5.82
N GLY A 61 -0.66 -5.16 -6.30
CA GLY A 61 0.62 -4.73 -5.75
C GLY A 61 0.55 -4.36 -4.26
N MET A 62 -0.52 -3.69 -3.83
CA MET A 62 -0.73 -3.32 -2.43
C MET A 62 -1.13 -4.52 -1.56
N GLU A 63 -1.97 -5.42 -2.06
CA GLU A 63 -2.31 -6.67 -1.37
C GLU A 63 -1.07 -7.53 -1.12
N ASN A 64 -0.20 -7.66 -2.12
CA ASN A 64 1.08 -8.35 -1.97
C ASN A 64 1.98 -7.71 -0.89
N VAL A 65 2.00 -6.38 -0.81
CA VAL A 65 2.73 -5.67 0.25
C VAL A 65 2.15 -5.98 1.63
N VAL A 66 0.81 -5.97 1.76
CA VAL A 66 0.13 -6.32 3.02
C VAL A 66 0.47 -7.75 3.44
N GLU A 67 0.46 -8.70 2.50
CA GLU A 67 0.84 -10.08 2.77
C GLU A 67 2.29 -10.22 3.23
N LEU A 68 3.23 -9.56 2.55
CA LEU A 68 4.65 -9.62 2.88
C LEU A 68 4.89 -9.09 4.31
N ILE A 69 4.30 -7.95 4.65
CA ILE A 69 4.42 -7.35 5.98
C ILE A 69 3.83 -8.27 7.06
N ARG A 70 2.68 -8.91 6.79
CA ARG A 70 2.05 -9.83 7.76
C ARG A 70 2.80 -11.17 7.90
N LYS A 71 3.55 -11.59 6.88
CA LYS A 71 4.32 -12.85 6.88
C LYS A 71 5.69 -12.71 7.55
N GLU A 72 6.26 -11.52 7.60
CA GLU A 72 7.54 -11.31 8.29
C GLU A 72 7.36 -11.47 9.81
N PRO A 73 8.09 -12.41 10.46
CA PRO A 73 8.08 -12.49 11.91
C PRO A 73 8.75 -11.24 12.47
N THR A 74 7.97 -10.40 13.16
CA THR A 74 8.50 -9.33 14.00
C THR A 74 9.46 -9.94 15.04
N PRO A 75 10.71 -9.44 15.17
CA PRO A 75 11.68 -9.93 16.14
C PRO A 75 11.26 -9.69 17.59
#